data_AF-A0A7W1AS28-F1
#
_entry.id   AF-A0A7W1AS28-F1
#
_cell.length_a   1.000
_cell.length_b   1.000
_cell.length_c   1.000
_cell.angle_alpha   90.00
_cell.angle_beta   90.00
_cell.angle_gamma   90.00
#
_symmetry.space_group_name_H-M   'P 1'
#
loop_
_entity.id
_entity.type
_entity.pdbx_description
1 polymer ?
#
loop_
_entity_poly.entity_id
_entity_poly.type
_entity_poly.pdbx_seq_one_letter_code
_entity_poly.pdbx_strand_id
1 'polypeptide(L)' 'MASDAHLAAIALEHDATVVSFDRDFGRFEGVRSQVPA' A
#
# COMPACT_ATOMS: atom_id res chain seq x y z
N MET A 1 2.88 -0.51 -11.28
CA MET A 1 1.81 -0.93 -12.21
C MET A 1 0.51 -0.25 -11.74
N ALA A 2 -0.47 0.00 -12.62
CA ALA A 2 -1.66 0.79 -12.25
C ALA A 2 -2.43 0.24 -11.03
N SER A 3 -2.31 -1.07 -10.77
CA SER A 3 -2.87 -1.74 -9.60
C SER A 3 -2.32 -1.22 -8.27
N ASP A 4 -1.00 -1.05 -8.14
CA ASP A 4 -0.37 -0.66 -6.86
C ASP A 4 -0.73 0.76 -6.47
N ALA A 5 -0.83 1.67 -7.46
CA ALA A 5 -1.27 3.05 -7.24
C ALA A 5 -2.74 3.13 -6.84
N HIS A 6 -3.59 2.28 -7.42
CA HIS A 6 -5.00 2.21 -7.04
C HIS A 6 -5.18 1.65 -5.62
N LEU A 7 -4.45 0.58 -5.28
CA LEU A 7 -4.44 0.00 -3.93
C LEU A 7 -3.89 0.98 -2.89
N ALA A 8 -2.84 1.73 -3.22
CA ALA A 8 -2.28 2.80 -2.39
C ALA A 8 -3.32 3.90 -2.10
N ALA A 9 -4.06 4.34 -3.12
CA ALA A 9 -5.10 5.36 -2.96
C ALA A 9 -6.20 4.90 -2.01
N ILE A 10 -6.74 3.68 -2.20
CA ILE A 10 -7.76 3.12 -1.32
C ILE A 10 -7.22 2.99 0.12
N ALA A 11 -5.99 2.52 0.29
CA ALA A 11 -5.41 2.38 1.62
C ALA A 11 -5.27 3.72 2.34
N LEU A 12 -4.90 4.77 1.62
CA LEU A 12 -4.77 6.13 2.15
C LEU A 12 -6.14 6.74 2.48
N GLU A 13 -7.13 6.60 1.60
CA GLU A 13 -8.50 7.13 1.81
C GLU A 13 -9.19 6.52 3.03
N HIS A 14 -8.86 5.28 3.36
CA HIS A 14 -9.52 4.52 4.44
C HIS A 14 -8.70 4.42 5.73
N ASP A 15 -7.55 5.11 5.85
CA ASP A 15 -6.59 4.88 6.92
C ASP A 15 -6.35 3.36 7.14
N ALA A 16 -6.11 2.63 6.06
CA ALA A 16 -5.82 1.20 6.08
C ALA A 16 -4.30 0.94 5.96
N THR A 17 -3.92 -0.34 6.08
CA THR A 17 -2.54 -0.81 5.87
C THR A 17 -2.53 -1.86 4.77
N VAL A 18 -1.65 -1.68 3.78
CA VAL A 18 -1.46 -2.64 2.69
C VAL A 18 -0.62 -3.81 3.20
N VAL A 19 -1.20 -5.00 3.24
CA VAL A 19 -0.48 -6.23 3.58
C VAL A 19 -0.09 -6.94 2.28
N SER A 20 1.20 -6.94 1.95
CA SER A 20 1.72 -7.54 0.72
C SER A 20 3.15 -8.02 0.91
N PHE A 21 3.55 -9.05 0.18
CA PHE A 21 4.96 -9.44 0.07
C PHE A 21 5.77 -8.47 -0.83
N ASP A 22 5.07 -7.62 -1.58
CA ASP A 22 5.67 -6.58 -2.40
C ASP A 22 6.04 -5.35 -1.54
N ARG A 23 7.31 -4.94 -1.61
CA ARG A 23 7.85 -3.79 -0.86
C ARG A 23 7.71 -2.48 -1.64
N ASP A 24 7.28 -2.51 -2.89
CA ASP A 24 7.13 -1.33 -3.73
C ASP A 24 6.04 -0.38 -3.23
N PHE A 25 5.16 -0.82 -2.32
CA PHE A 25 4.18 0.06 -1.67
C PHE A 25 4.81 1.17 -0.82
N GLY A 26 6.05 0.97 -0.33
CA GLY A 26 6.79 1.99 0.41
C GLY A 26 7.19 3.21 -0.44
N ARG A 27 7.02 3.17 -1.77
CA ARG A 27 7.28 4.32 -2.65
C ARG A 27 6.17 5.37 -2.62
N PHE A 28 4.99 5.02 -2.12
CA PHE A 28 3.84 5.91 -2.05
C PHE A 28 3.83 6.63 -0.69
N GLU A 29 4.02 7.95 -0.71
CA GLU A 29 4.04 8.76 0.51
C GLU A 29 2.72 8.62 1.29
N GLY A 30 2.82 8.37 2.60
CA GLY A 30 1.66 8.21 3.48
C GLY A 30 1.01 6.83 3.47
N VAL A 31 1.40 5.93 2.56
CA VAL A 31 0.86 4.57 2.54
C VAL A 31 1.59 3.70 3.57
N ARG A 32 0.82 3.10 4.48
CA ARG A 32 1.34 2.10 5.42
C ARG A 32 1.33 0.74 4.72
N SER A 33 2.47 0.05 4.72
CA SER A 33 2.60 -1.31 4.18
C SER A 33 3.30 -2.26 5.15
N GLN A 34 2.86 -3.52 5.20
CA GLN A 34 3.44 -4.57 6.03
C GLN A 34 3.58 -5.88 5.26
N VAL A 35 4.61 -6.65 5.60
CA VAL A 35 4.73 -8.04 5.13
C VAL A 35 3.87 -8.96 6.00
N PRO A 36 3.17 -9.95 5.42
CA PRO A 36 2.45 -10.96 6.19
C PRO A 36 3.38 -11.71 7.18
N ALA A 37 2.81 -12.14 8.32
CA ALA A 37 3.50 -12.93 9.35
C ALA A 37 3.68 -14.41 8.96
#